data_AF-A0A561UWH7-F1
#
_entry.id   AF-A0A561UWH7-F1
#
_cell.length_a   1.000
_cell.length_b   1.000
_cell.length_c   1.000
_cell.angle_alpha   90.00
_cell.angle_beta   90.00
_cell.angle_gamma   90.00
#
_symmetry.space_group_name_H-M   'P 1'
#
loop_
_entity.id
_entity.type
_entity.pdbx_description
1 polymer ?
#
loop_
_entity_poly.entity_id
_entity_poly.type
_entity_poly.pdbx_seq_one_letter_code
_entity_poly.pdbx_strand_id
1 'polypeptide(L)'
;MSQQVAEYSAAQIVDANKAAHTMEALIGRLSYDENFASHLANNPREALDGSGMLMEKEAVEVLMATDPERFDKLCEALFDLVDSDFLHQMVAPSCA
;
A
#
# COMPACT_ATOMS: atom_id res chain seq x y z
N MET A 1 -5.40 13.70 -20.73
CA MET A 1 -6.21 12.75 -19.94
C MET A 1 -6.77 13.50 -18.74
N SER A 2 -7.88 14.22 -18.89
CA SER A 2 -8.26 15.29 -17.95
C SER A 2 -9.76 15.35 -17.67
N GLN A 3 -10.41 14.19 -17.54
CA GLN A 3 -11.86 14.12 -17.26
C GLN A 3 -12.26 13.29 -16.01
N GLN A 4 -11.37 12.58 -15.34
CA GLN A 4 -11.75 11.72 -14.19
C GLN A 4 -11.72 12.40 -12.80
N VAL A 5 -11.10 13.58 -12.66
CA VAL A 5 -11.06 14.30 -11.37
C VAL A 5 -12.44 14.86 -10.97
N ALA A 6 -13.41 14.89 -11.89
CA ALA A 6 -14.74 15.46 -11.63
C ALA A 6 -15.73 14.52 -10.91
N GLU A 7 -15.39 13.23 -10.71
CA GLU A 7 -16.30 12.24 -10.12
C GLU A 7 -16.09 12.01 -8.61
N TYR A 8 -14.96 12.44 -8.05
CA TYR A 8 -14.61 12.17 -6.65
C TYR A 8 -14.76 13.41 -5.77
N SER A 9 -15.27 13.22 -4.55
CA SER A 9 -15.39 14.29 -3.56
C SER A 9 -14.02 14.72 -3.03
N ALA A 10 -13.92 15.96 -2.52
CA ALA A 10 -12.69 16.45 -1.91
C ALA A 10 -12.20 15.57 -0.74
N ALA A 11 -13.12 14.95 0.01
CA ALA A 11 -12.77 14.01 1.07
C ALA A 11 -12.10 12.74 0.50
N GLN A 12 -12.67 12.15 -0.55
CA GLN A 12 -12.09 10.98 -1.21
C GLN A 12 -10.71 11.27 -1.80
N ILE A 13 -10.48 12.47 -2.34
CA ILE A 13 -9.14 12.90 -2.80
C ILE A 13 -8.16 13.02 -1.63
N VAL A 14 -8.60 13.53 -0.48
CA VAL A 14 -7.75 13.61 0.73
C VAL A 14 -7.38 12.20 1.21
N ASP A 15 -8.34 11.28 1.23
CA ASP A 15 -8.10 9.91 1.69
C ASP A 15 -7.21 9.12 0.71
N ALA A 16 -7.36 9.33 -0.60
CA ALA A 16 -6.44 8.80 -1.61
C ALA A 16 -4.99 9.30 -1.40
N ASN A 17 -4.82 10.58 -1.07
CA ASN A 17 -3.51 11.12 -0.75
C ASN A 17 -2.93 10.53 0.55
N LYS A 18 -3.76 10.29 1.56
CA LYS A 18 -3.32 9.56 2.77
C LYS A 18 -2.87 8.15 2.43
N ALA A 19 -3.61 7.43 1.58
CA ALA A 19 -3.22 6.09 1.13
C ALA A 19 -1.86 6.12 0.43
N ALA A 20 -1.62 7.08 -0.47
CA ALA A 20 -0.33 7.24 -1.14
C ALA A 20 0.81 7.48 -0.13
N HIS A 21 0.61 8.36 0.86
CA HIS A 21 1.60 8.60 1.91
C HIS A 21 1.85 7.39 2.80
N THR A 22 0.82 6.60 3.08
CA THR A 22 0.97 5.34 3.82
C THR A 22 1.79 4.33 3.02
N MET A 23 1.59 4.23 1.70
CA MET A 23 2.43 3.39 0.83
C MET A 23 3.88 3.87 0.81
N GLU A 24 4.13 5.19 0.72
CA GLU A 24 5.48 5.77 0.80
C GLU A 24 6.16 5.43 2.14
N ALA A 25 5.41 5.55 3.25
CA ALA A 25 5.91 5.22 4.57
C ALA A 25 6.21 3.73 4.72
N LEU A 26 5.37 2.86 4.13
CA LEU A 26 5.57 1.41 4.11
C LEU A 26 6.87 1.05 3.36
N ILE A 27 7.06 1.57 2.14
CA ILE A 27 8.27 1.39 1.32
C ILE A 27 9.51 1.85 2.09
N GLY A 28 9.46 3.06 2.66
CA GLY A 28 10.55 3.60 3.46
C GLY A 28 10.90 2.65 4.60
N ARG A 29 9.89 2.22 5.37
CA ARG A 29 10.09 1.36 6.53
C ARG A 29 10.65 -0.02 6.17
N LEU A 30 10.18 -0.63 5.08
CA LEU A 30 10.72 -1.89 4.57
C LEU A 30 12.21 -1.80 4.22
N SER A 31 12.70 -0.61 3.87
CA SER A 31 14.10 -0.40 3.49
C SER A 31 15.08 -0.37 4.68
N TYR A 32 14.61 -0.17 5.92
CA TYR A 32 15.49 -0.01 7.08
C TYR A 32 15.05 -0.73 8.36
N ASP A 33 13.81 -1.22 8.45
CA ASP A 33 13.26 -1.88 9.65
C ASP A 33 13.07 -3.38 9.38
N GLU A 34 14.16 -4.14 9.54
CA GLU A 34 14.18 -5.60 9.32
C GLU A 34 13.18 -6.35 10.22
N ASN A 35 12.96 -5.85 11.44
CA ASN A 35 11.98 -6.43 12.36
C ASN A 35 10.55 -6.24 11.84
N PHE A 36 10.23 -5.05 11.34
CA PHE A 36 8.95 -4.80 10.69
C PHE A 36 8.80 -5.63 9.42
N ALA A 37 9.82 -5.74 8.56
CA ALA A 37 9.77 -6.55 7.35
C ALA A 37 9.50 -8.04 7.67
N SER A 38 10.20 -8.58 8.67
CA SER A 38 9.98 -9.95 9.16
C SER A 38 8.57 -10.12 9.75
N HIS A 39 8.10 -9.15 10.53
CA HIS A 39 6.76 -9.21 11.10
C HIS A 39 5.67 -9.11 10.02
N LEU A 40 5.88 -8.27 9.00
CA LEU A 40 4.97 -8.11 7.87
C LEU A 40 4.88 -9.39 7.04
N ALA A 41 5.98 -10.11 6.86
CA ALA A 41 6.00 -11.39 6.13
C ALA A 41 5.15 -12.47 6.82
N ASN A 42 5.20 -12.51 8.16
CA ASN A 42 4.56 -13.57 8.95
C ASN A 42 3.13 -13.21 9.39
N ASN A 43 2.88 -11.94 9.74
CA ASN A 43 1.60 -11.46 10.27
C ASN A 43 1.23 -10.09 9.64
N PRO A 44 0.96 -10.03 8.32
CA PRO A 44 0.86 -8.77 7.59
C PRO A 44 -0.23 -7.84 8.14
N ARG A 45 -1.39 -8.40 8.51
CA ARG A 45 -2.50 -7.59 9.04
C ARG A 45 -2.16 -6.96 10.39
N GLU A 46 -1.55 -7.72 11.30
CA GLU A 46 -1.17 -7.24 12.63
C GLU A 46 -0.02 -6.23 12.54
N ALA A 47 0.98 -6.49 11.68
CA ALA A 47 2.07 -5.56 11.44
C ALA A 47 1.59 -4.22 10.89
N LEU A 48 0.66 -4.23 9.93
CA LEU A 48 0.06 -3.01 9.36
C LEU A 48 -0.83 -2.28 10.36
N ASP A 49 -1.68 -3.00 11.12
CA ASP A 49 -2.54 -2.39 12.14
C ASP A 49 -1.72 -1.76 13.28
N GLY A 50 -0.76 -2.52 13.83
CA GLY A 50 0.13 -2.06 14.90
C GLY A 50 1.05 -0.92 14.49
N SER A 51 1.21 -0.67 13.18
CA SER A 51 1.96 0.46 12.64
C SER A 51 1.10 1.62 12.15
N GLY A 52 -0.23 1.50 12.22
CA GLY A 52 -1.16 2.50 11.68
C GLY A 52 -1.11 2.64 10.16
N MET A 53 -0.69 1.58 9.47
CA MET A 53 -0.52 1.53 8.00
C MET A 53 -1.66 0.82 7.28
N LEU A 54 -2.80 0.58 7.97
CA LEU A 54 -4.00 0.10 7.30
C LEU A 54 -4.54 1.17 6.35
N MET A 55 -4.92 0.73 5.16
CA MET A 55 -5.47 1.58 4.11
C MET A 55 -6.88 1.11 3.77
N GLU A 56 -7.75 2.06 3.49
CA GLU A 56 -9.08 1.77 3.00
C GLU A 56 -9.03 1.41 1.52
N LYS A 57 -9.74 0.35 1.14
CA LYS A 57 -9.80 -0.11 -0.25
C LYS A 57 -10.26 1.01 -1.20
N GLU A 58 -11.29 1.75 -0.81
CA GLU A 58 -11.84 2.86 -1.62
C GLU A 58 -10.78 3.95 -1.85
N ALA A 59 -9.99 4.30 -0.82
CA ALA A 59 -8.93 5.30 -0.96
C ALA A 59 -7.86 4.88 -1.98
N VAL A 60 -7.51 3.58 -2.02
CA VAL A 60 -6.58 3.03 -3.01
C VAL A 60 -7.19 3.05 -4.42
N GLU A 61 -8.46 2.68 -4.57
CA GLU A 61 -9.15 2.74 -5.87
C GLU A 61 -9.25 4.17 -6.40
N VAL A 62 -9.52 5.15 -5.53
CA VAL A 62 -9.52 6.57 -5.88
C VAL A 62 -8.12 7.04 -6.25
N LEU A 63 -7.07 6.61 -5.54
CA LEU A 63 -5.68 6.91 -5.89
C LEU A 63 -5.33 6.40 -7.29
N MET A 64 -5.68 5.15 -7.62
CA MET A 64 -5.47 4.57 -8.95
C MET A 64 -6.16 5.38 -10.05
N ALA A 65 -7.36 5.91 -9.78
CA ALA A 65 -8.12 6.68 -10.76
C ALA A 65 -7.63 8.14 -10.92
N THR A 66 -7.12 8.73 -9.83
CA THR A 66 -6.80 10.16 -9.76
C THR A 66 -5.33 10.47 -9.98
N ASP A 67 -4.43 9.57 -9.59
CA ASP A 67 -2.98 9.66 -9.75
C ASP A 67 -2.37 8.28 -10.06
N PRO A 68 -2.69 7.71 -11.25
CA PRO A 68 -2.21 6.39 -11.65
C PRO A 68 -0.68 6.31 -11.73
N GLU A 69 -0.01 7.38 -12.17
CA GLU A 69 1.45 7.40 -12.28
C GLU A 69 2.13 7.27 -10.92
N ARG A 70 1.61 7.93 -9.88
CA ARG A 70 2.13 7.79 -8.53
C ARG A 70 1.83 6.41 -7.97
N PHE A 71 0.62 5.90 -8.19
CA PHE A 71 0.26 4.54 -7.79
C PHE A 71 1.21 3.50 -8.39
N ASP A 72 1.43 3.56 -9.71
CA ASP A 72 2.30 2.62 -10.42
C ASP A 72 3.73 2.65 -9.88
N LYS A 73 4.30 3.84 -9.63
CA LYS A 73 5.64 3.99 -9.04
C LYS A 73 5.73 3.42 -7.63
N LEU A 74 4.69 3.60 -6.81
CA LEU A 74 4.65 3.04 -5.46
C LEU A 74 4.57 1.52 -5.50
N CYS A 75 3.79 0.96 -6.43
CA CYS A 75 3.74 -0.48 -6.64
C CYS A 75 5.07 -1.03 -7.13
N GLU A 76 5.73 -0.38 -8.10
CA GLU A 76 7.07 -0.78 -8.58
C GLU A 76 8.09 -0.78 -7.45
N ALA A 77 8.15 0.29 -6.65
CA ALA A 77 9.03 0.36 -5.50
C ALA A 77 8.73 -0.71 -4.42
N LEU A 78 7.45 -1.05 -4.21
CA LEU A 78 7.09 -2.17 -3.34
C LEU A 78 7.56 -3.49 -3.93
N PHE A 79 7.39 -3.73 -5.22
CA PHE A 79 7.86 -4.96 -5.88
C PHE A 79 9.38 -5.11 -5.81
N ASP A 80 10.14 -4.02 -5.92
CA ASP A 80 11.61 -4.07 -5.79
C ASP A 80 12.10 -4.48 -4.39
N LEU A 81 11.29 -4.21 -3.36
CA LEU A 81 11.61 -4.51 -1.96
C LEU A 81 11.12 -5.89 -1.51
N VAL A 82 10.28 -6.53 -2.32
CA VAL A 82 9.54 -7.72 -1.94
C VAL A 82 9.97 -8.87 -2.87
N ASP A 83 10.60 -9.91 -2.33
CA ASP A 83 10.97 -11.06 -3.15
C ASP A 83 9.74 -11.88 -3.58
N SER A 84 9.93 -12.79 -4.56
CA SER A 84 8.84 -13.65 -5.02
C SER A 84 8.27 -14.56 -3.92
N ASP A 85 9.09 -14.94 -2.94
CA ASP A 85 8.72 -15.85 -1.88
C ASP A 85 7.78 -15.16 -0.87
N PHE A 86 7.98 -13.86 -0.60
CA PHE A 86 7.07 -13.04 0.19
C PHE A 86 5.71 -12.87 -0.49
N LEU A 87 5.68 -12.64 -1.81
CA LEU A 87 4.42 -12.55 -2.56
C LEU A 87 3.64 -13.87 -2.48
N HIS A 88 4.33 -15.01 -2.52
CA HIS A 88 3.69 -16.31 -2.33
C HIS A 88 3.11 -16.49 -0.91
N GLN A 89 3.76 -15.94 0.12
CA GLN A 89 3.26 -15.99 1.51
C GLN A 89 2.04 -15.09 1.74
N MET A 90 1.95 -13.94 1.06
CA MET A 90 0.77 -13.05 1.17
C MET A 90 -0.50 -13.64 0.54
N VAL A 91 -0.36 -14.48 -0.49
CA VAL A 91 -1.50 -15.07 -1.24
C VAL A 91 -1.86 -16.45 -0.69
N ALA A 92 -0.98 -17.08 0.10
CA ALA A 92 -1.28 -18.35 0.75
C ALA A 92 -2.40 -18.15 1.80
N PRO A 93 -3.48 -18.96 1.77
CA PRO A 93 -4.50 -18.89 2.80
C PRO A 93 -3.85 -19.15 4.16
N SER A 94 -4.17 -18.32 5.15
CA SER A 94 -3.67 -18.40 6.52
C SER A 94 -4.22 -19.64 7.24
N CYS A 95 -3.84 -20.85 6.82
CA CYS A 95 -4.20 -22.10 7.47
C CYS A 95 -3.07 -23.12 7.30
N ALA A 96 -2.37 -23.38 8.40
CA ALA A 96 -1.80 -24.69 8.74
C ALA A 96 -2.36 -25.10 10.10
#